data_AF-A0A2R9UCP3-F1
#
_entry.id   AF-A0A2R9UCP3-F1
#
_cell.length_a   1.000
_cell.length_b   1.000
_cell.length_c   1.000
_cell.angle_alpha   90.00
_cell.angle_beta   90.00
_cell.angle_gamma   90.00
#
_symmetry.space_group_name_H-M   'P 1'
#
loop_
_entity.id
_entity.type
_entity.pdbx_description
1 polymer ?
#
loop_
_entity_poly.entity_id
_entity_poly.type
_entity_poly.pdbx_seq_one_letter_code
_entity_poly.pdbx_strand_id
1 'polypeptide(L)'
;MTDRIDHVAETLRLADLSQYPNTGDPAVGALYIGAAQVHATLALVEQQRIANLIALVALSGNEEVQESSFDEGSTLSSAGMHALIEYVRTPATPFSDPDDVPEIRAGIREALGL
;
A
#
# COMPACT_ATOMS: atom_id res chain seq x y z
N MET A 1 7.95 14.03 7.95
CA MET A 1 8.47 14.06 6.57
C MET A 1 8.50 12.63 6.06
N THR A 2 7.45 12.20 5.36
CA THR A 2 7.47 10.98 4.53
C THR A 2 6.36 11.14 3.51
N ASP A 3 6.63 11.87 2.44
CA ASP A 3 5.78 11.76 1.25
C ASP A 3 5.91 10.30 0.79
N ARG A 4 4.79 9.57 0.79
CA ARG A 4 4.74 8.19 0.29
C ARG A 4 5.11 8.26 -1.20
N ILE A 5 6.20 7.61 -1.56
CA ILE A 5 6.61 7.49 -2.97
C ILE A 5 5.70 6.47 -3.63
N ASP A 6 4.98 6.88 -4.67
CA ASP A 6 4.28 5.95 -5.55
C ASP A 6 5.32 5.28 -6.46
N HIS A 7 5.71 4.07 -6.10
CA HIS A 7 6.69 3.29 -6.85
C HIS A 7 6.19 2.88 -8.23
N VAL A 8 4.87 2.73 -8.44
CA VAL A 8 4.32 2.41 -9.76
C VAL A 8 4.45 3.60 -10.69
N ALA A 9 4.02 4.78 -10.24
CA ALA A 9 4.17 6.02 -11.00
C ALA A 9 5.63 6.30 -11.33
N GLU A 10 6.53 6.08 -10.36
CA GLU A 10 7.97 6.31 -10.56
C GLU A 10 8.60 5.31 -11.51
N THR A 11 8.21 4.03 -11.49
CA THR A 11 8.62 3.05 -12.51
C THR A 11 8.19 3.48 -13.90
N LEU A 12 6.93 3.88 -14.08
CA LEU A 12 6.41 4.30 -15.38
C LEU A 12 7.15 5.54 -15.90
N ARG A 13 7.41 6.51 -15.00
CA ARG A 13 8.16 7.72 -15.30
C ARG A 13 9.62 7.44 -15.68
N LEU A 14 10.28 6.51 -15.01
CA LEU A 14 11.69 6.15 -15.29
C LEU A 14 11.83 5.23 -16.51
N ALA A 15 10.82 4.40 -16.80
CA ALA A 15 10.79 3.56 -18.00
C ALA A 15 10.55 4.37 -19.28
N ASP A 16 9.87 5.52 -19.18
CA ASP A 16 9.68 6.44 -20.30
C ASP A 16 10.93 7.30 -20.55
N LEU A 17 11.87 6.72 -21.30
CA LEU A 17 13.12 7.38 -21.70
C LEU A 17 12.91 8.64 -22.57
N SER A 18 11.72 8.87 -23.11
CA SER A 18 11.42 10.09 -23.88
C SER A 18 11.36 11.35 -23.01
N GLN A 19 11.14 11.18 -21.70
CA GLN A 19 11.04 12.29 -20.75
C GLN A 19 12.40 12.83 -20.28
N TYR A 20 13.50 12.16 -20.61
CA TYR A 20 14.83 12.53 -20.14
C TYR A 20 15.69 13.10 -21.28
N PRO A 21 16.16 14.35 -21.17
CA PRO A 21 17.16 14.86 -22.10
C PRO A 21 18.47 14.06 -21.90
N ASN A 22 19.13 13.70 -23.01
CA ASN A 22 20.39 12.93 -23.08
C ASN A 22 20.27 11.39 -23.09
N THR A 23 19.11 10.80 -23.38
CA THR A 23 18.97 9.34 -23.58
C THR A 23 19.59 8.80 -24.88
N GLY A 24 20.24 9.65 -25.67
CA GLY A 24 21.08 9.24 -26.79
C GLY A 24 22.37 8.52 -26.36
N ASP A 25 22.78 8.66 -25.09
CA ASP A 25 23.83 7.84 -24.49
C ASP A 25 23.23 6.55 -23.89
N PRO A 26 23.60 5.36 -24.40
CA PRO A 26 23.13 4.08 -23.89
C PRO A 26 23.40 3.88 -22.39
N ALA A 27 24.47 4.45 -21.84
CA ALA A 27 24.79 4.33 -20.42
C ALA A 27 23.79 5.08 -19.53
N VAL A 28 23.32 6.25 -19.99
CA VAL A 28 22.30 7.05 -19.30
C VAL A 28 20.94 6.35 -19.38
N GLY A 29 20.59 5.79 -20.54
CA GLY A 29 19.38 4.99 -20.69
C GLY A 29 19.36 3.78 -19.76
N ALA A 30 20.48 3.05 -19.66
CA ALA A 30 20.60 1.90 -18.77
C ALA A 30 20.42 2.26 -17.28
N LEU A 31 20.89 3.44 -16.86
CA LEU A 31 20.71 3.93 -15.49
C LEU A 31 19.22 4.12 -15.15
N TYR A 32 18.46 4.79 -16.02
CA TYR A 32 17.03 5.04 -15.80
C TYR A 32 16.21 3.74 -15.81
N ILE A 33 16.53 2.81 -16.72
CA ILE A 33 15.90 1.48 -16.72
C ILE A 33 16.24 0.71 -15.44
N GLY A 34 17.48 0.76 -14.97
CA GLY A 34 17.88 0.14 -13.71
C GLY A 34 17.11 0.71 -12.52
N ALA A 35 16.94 2.03 -12.46
CA ALA A 35 16.12 2.68 -11.43
C ALA A 35 14.63 2.28 -11.55
N ALA A 36 14.08 2.24 -12.77
CA ALA A 36 12.70 1.79 -13.01
C ALA A 36 12.46 0.36 -12.50
N GLN A 37 13.43 -0.54 -12.70
CA GLN A 37 13.39 -1.92 -12.21
C GLN A 37 13.40 -2.00 -10.67
N VAL A 38 14.16 -1.14 -10.00
CA VAL A 38 14.15 -1.05 -8.53
C VAL A 38 12.77 -0.63 -8.04
N HIS A 39 12.18 0.43 -8.62
CA HIS A 39 10.84 0.87 -8.26
C HIS A 39 9.78 -0.21 -8.58
N ALA A 40 9.94 -0.97 -9.66
CA ALA A 40 9.01 -2.04 -10.01
C ALA A 40 9.04 -3.17 -8.97
N THR A 41 10.25 -3.50 -8.49
CA THR A 41 10.44 -4.49 -7.43
C THR A 41 9.83 -4.01 -6.11
N LEU A 42 10.04 -2.74 -5.75
CA LEU A 42 9.43 -2.16 -4.54
C LEU A 42 7.90 -2.13 -4.63
N ALA A 43 7.35 -1.81 -5.81
CA ALA A 43 5.90 -1.87 -6.04
C ALA A 43 5.36 -3.30 -5.86
N LEU A 44 6.04 -4.33 -6.38
CA LEU A 44 5.64 -5.72 -6.19
C LEU A 44 5.66 -6.15 -4.72
N VAL A 45 6.69 -5.75 -3.97
CA VAL A 45 6.76 -6.03 -2.52
C VAL A 45 5.62 -5.36 -1.78
N GLU A 46 5.28 -4.11 -2.12
CA GLU A 46 4.15 -3.41 -1.50
C GLU A 46 2.81 -4.05 -1.86
N GLN A 47 2.63 -4.51 -3.11
CA GLN A 47 1.44 -5.27 -3.51
C GLN A 47 1.31 -6.58 -2.72
N GLN A 48 2.40 -7.32 -2.55
CA GLN A 48 2.39 -8.54 -1.72
C GLN A 48 2.10 -8.21 -0.25
N ARG A 49 2.63 -7.09 0.27
CA ARG A 49 2.33 -6.62 1.63
C ARG A 49 0.85 -6.33 1.79
N ILE A 50 0.24 -5.60 0.86
CA ILE A 50 -1.20 -5.30 0.86
C ILE A 50 -2.01 -6.60 0.75
N ALA A 51 -1.66 -7.51 -0.15
CA ALA A 51 -2.32 -8.81 -0.28
C ALA A 51 -2.27 -9.62 1.02
N ASN A 52 -1.12 -9.63 1.72
CA ASN A 52 -0.98 -10.28 3.02
C ASN A 52 -1.87 -9.62 4.08
N LEU A 53 -1.96 -8.29 4.10
CA LEU A 53 -2.83 -7.57 5.04
C LEU A 53 -4.31 -7.87 4.77
N ILE A 54 -4.73 -7.90 3.50
CA ILE A 54 -6.10 -8.29 3.10
C ILE A 54 -6.39 -9.73 3.55
N ALA A 55 -5.46 -10.66 3.34
CA ALA A 55 -5.61 -12.05 3.76
C ALA A 55 -5.75 -12.18 5.28
N LEU A 56 -4.94 -11.47 6.07
CA LEU A 56 -5.04 -11.46 7.53
C LEU A 56 -6.41 -10.93 7.98
N VAL A 57 -6.87 -9.83 7.40
CA VAL A 57 -8.18 -9.25 7.70
C VAL A 57 -9.32 -10.22 7.35
N ALA A 58 -9.27 -10.83 6.16
CA ALA A 58 -10.27 -11.81 5.74
C ALA A 58 -10.32 -13.02 6.68
N LEU A 59 -9.18 -13.47 7.21
CA LEU A 59 -9.12 -14.55 8.19
C LEU A 59 -9.76 -14.16 9.53
N SER A 60 -9.69 -12.90 9.97
CA SER A 60 -10.38 -12.47 11.20
C SER A 60 -11.90 -12.30 11.08
N GLY A 61 -12.43 -12.16 9.86
CA GLY A 61 -13.88 -12.08 9.62
C GLY A 61 -14.57 -13.46 9.63
N ASN A 62 -13.82 -14.56 9.60
CA ASN A 62 -14.37 -15.91 9.71
C ASN A 62 -14.39 -16.33 11.18
N GLU A 63 -15.59 -16.26 11.80
CA GLU A 63 -15.84 -16.69 13.19
C GLU A 63 -15.43 -18.15 13.47
N GLU A 64 -15.28 -19.00 12.44
CA GLU A 64 -14.89 -20.41 12.60
C GLU A 64 -13.40 -20.64 12.92
N VAL A 65 -12.53 -19.62 12.81
CA VAL A 65 -11.07 -19.78 13.08
C VAL A 65 -10.73 -19.51 14.56
N GLN A 66 -11.72 -19.20 15.41
CA GLN A 66 -11.48 -18.65 16.75
C GLN A 66 -11.21 -19.65 17.90
N GLU A 67 -11.06 -20.96 17.68
CA GLU A 67 -10.94 -21.88 18.84
C GLU A 67 -9.55 -22.38 19.24
N SER A 68 -8.43 -22.01 18.58
CA SER A 68 -7.14 -22.62 19.00
C SER A 68 -5.87 -21.76 19.11
N SER A 69 -5.92 -20.43 19.01
CA SER A 69 -4.73 -19.59 19.31
C SER A 69 -5.08 -18.18 19.75
N PHE A 70 -5.67 -18.07 20.94
CA PHE A 70 -5.86 -16.82 21.66
C PHE A 70 -4.51 -16.26 22.13
N ASP A 71 -3.80 -15.51 21.27
CA ASP A 71 -3.10 -14.25 21.64
C ASP A 71 -2.41 -13.58 20.43
N GLU A 72 -1.77 -14.35 19.56
CA GLU A 72 -0.90 -13.80 18.50
C GLU A 72 -1.64 -13.59 17.17
N GLY A 73 -2.60 -14.44 16.83
CA GLY A 73 -3.36 -14.33 15.58
C GLY A 73 -4.34 -13.15 15.55
N SER A 74 -4.96 -12.83 16.69
CA SER A 74 -5.91 -11.72 16.80
C SER A 74 -5.22 -10.36 16.76
N THR A 75 -4.03 -10.25 17.37
CA THR A 75 -3.22 -9.02 17.37
C THR A 75 -2.64 -8.73 15.99
N LEU A 76 -2.16 -9.76 15.27
CA LEU A 76 -1.71 -9.64 13.88
C LEU A 76 -2.85 -9.24 12.94
N SER A 77 -4.06 -9.79 13.11
CA SER A 77 -5.18 -9.39 12.26
C SER A 77 -5.66 -7.97 12.54
N SER A 78 -5.74 -7.58 13.82
CA SER A 78 -6.06 -6.20 14.21
C SER A 78 -5.05 -5.19 13.63
N ALA A 79 -3.75 -5.49 13.73
CA ALA A 79 -2.71 -4.68 13.11
C ALA A 79 -2.85 -4.64 11.57
N GLY A 80 -3.26 -5.75 10.96
CA GLY A 80 -3.59 -5.85 9.54
C GLY A 80 -4.71 -4.90 9.14
N MET A 81 -5.80 -4.90 9.91
CA MET A 81 -6.96 -4.05 9.69
C MET A 81 -6.59 -2.56 9.82
N HIS A 82 -5.87 -2.19 10.88
CA HIS A 82 -5.38 -0.82 11.10
C HIS A 82 -4.41 -0.32 10.02
N ALA A 83 -3.70 -1.22 9.34
CA ALA A 83 -2.80 -0.86 8.24
C ALA A 83 -3.55 -0.54 6.94
N LEU A 84 -4.73 -1.14 6.71
CA LEU A 84 -5.56 -0.95 5.52
C LEU A 84 -6.53 0.22 5.64
N ILE A 85 -6.97 0.54 6.86
CA ILE A 85 -7.96 1.59 7.11
C ILE A 85 -7.33 2.92 7.53
N GLU A 86 -8.02 4.01 7.23
CA GLU A 86 -7.88 5.30 7.88
C GLU A 86 -9.22 5.71 8.47
N TYR A 87 -9.18 6.42 9.58
CA TYR A 87 -10.37 7.02 10.17
C TYR A 87 -10.55 8.41 9.57
N VAL A 88 -11.60 8.59 8.77
CA VAL A 88 -11.87 9.87 8.09
C VAL A 88 -12.39 10.87 9.12
N ARG A 89 -11.59 11.89 9.39
CA ARG A 89 -11.97 12.99 10.27
C ARG A 89 -12.85 13.97 9.52
N THR A 90 -14.08 14.15 9.97
CA THR A 90 -14.95 15.20 9.44
C THR A 90 -14.87 16.44 10.33
N PRO A 91 -15.32 17.62 9.86
CA PRO A 91 -15.47 18.79 10.73
C PRO A 91 -16.37 18.55 11.96
N ALA A 92 -17.22 17.51 11.93
CA ALA A 92 -18.06 17.07 13.03
C ALA A 92 -17.36 16.11 14.01
N THR A 93 -16.28 15.44 13.58
CA THR A 93 -15.48 14.50 14.39
C THR A 93 -13.99 14.90 14.45
N PRO A 94 -13.67 16.04 15.10
CA PRO A 94 -12.28 16.51 15.27
C PRO A 94 -11.47 15.64 16.24
N PHE A 95 -12.14 14.82 17.06
CA PHE A 95 -11.56 13.84 17.97
C PHE A 95 -12.13 12.46 17.63
N SER A 96 -11.34 11.41 17.89
CA SER A 96 -11.78 10.03 17.66
C SER A 96 -13.00 9.71 18.52
N ASP A 97 -14.14 9.48 17.86
CA ASP A 97 -15.42 9.13 18.49
C ASP A 97 -15.75 7.65 18.18
N PRO A 98 -16.41 6.88 19.06
CA PRO A 98 -16.96 5.56 18.75
C PRO A 98 -17.76 5.44 17.44
N ASP A 99 -18.27 6.55 16.90
CA ASP A 99 -19.02 6.60 15.64
C ASP A 99 -18.14 6.86 14.40
N ASP A 100 -16.81 6.98 14.54
CA ASP A 100 -15.89 7.12 13.40
C ASP A 100 -15.92 5.87 12.52
N VAL A 101 -16.27 6.06 11.24
CA VAL A 101 -16.37 4.97 10.28
C VAL A 101 -14.97 4.68 9.70
N PRO A 102 -14.46 3.44 9.81
CA PRO A 102 -13.18 3.09 9.20
C PRO A 102 -13.35 3.03 7.68
N GLU A 103 -12.54 3.82 6.97
CA GLU A 103 -12.51 3.83 5.52
C GLU A 103 -11.23 3.17 5.01
N ILE A 104 -11.30 2.45 3.88
CA ILE A 104 -10.08 1.99 3.20
C ILE A 104 -9.29 3.22 2.75
N ARG A 105 -8.01 3.26 3.10
CA ARG A 105 -7.08 4.35 2.75
C ARG A 105 -7.17 4.68 1.26
N ALA A 106 -7.26 5.97 0.92
CA ALA A 106 -7.44 6.43 -0.45
C ALA A 106 -6.47 5.79 -1.47
N GLY A 107 -5.17 5.68 -1.16
CA GLY A 107 -4.20 5.06 -2.08
C GLY A 107 -4.38 3.55 -2.28
N ILE A 108 -4.95 2.84 -1.31
CA ILE A 108 -5.31 1.41 -1.46
C ILE A 108 -6.61 1.30 -2.25
N ARG A 109 -7.58 2.18 -1.98
CA ARG A 109 -8.85 2.25 -2.71
C ARG A 109 -8.61 2.46 -4.21
N GLU A 110 -7.76 3.43 -4.56
CA GLU A 110 -7.35 3.70 -5.95
C GLU A 110 -6.63 2.50 -6.59
N ALA A 111 -5.69 1.87 -5.89
CA ALA A 111 -4.97 0.69 -6.39
C ALA A 111 -5.89 -0.53 -6.62
N LEU A 112 -7.00 -0.63 -5.88
CA LEU A 112 -8.00 -1.70 -6.02
C LEU A 112 -9.14 -1.35 -6.99
N GLY A 113 -9.22 -0.11 -7.49
CA GLY A 113 -10.31 0.35 -8.37
C GLY A 113 -11.67 0.47 -7.67
N LEU A 114 -11.66 0.79 -6.37
CA LEU A 114 -12.84 0.92 -5.50
C LEU A 114 -13.33 2.37 -5.37
#